data_AF-A0A5C6FE90-F1
#
_entry.id   AF-A0A5C6FE90-F1
#
_cell.length_a   1.000
_cell.length_b   1.000
_cell.length_c   1.000
_cell.angle_alpha   90.00
_cell.angle_beta   90.00
_cell.angle_gamma   90.00
#
_symmetry.space_group_name_H-M   'P 1'
#
loop_
_entity.id
_entity.type
_entity.pdbx_description
1 polymer ?
#
loop_
_entity_poly.entity_id
_entity_poly.type
_entity_poly.pdbx_seq_one_letter_code
_entity_poly.pdbx_strand_id
1 'polypeptide(L)'
;METASADVQWGDQTKTFTRAELAAGINLADVFPTNPFTKPFAKVDGAVAAKQAYETEQIKRVFHGKEGREDIEAAVLRTEAIRQPLADAIVAAMQPVTHTITVIPKSEPKHK
;
A
#
# COMPACT_ATOMS: atom_id res chain seq x y z
N MET A 1 -24.64 27.45 -19.06
CA MET A 1 -23.29 27.24 -19.61
C MET A 1 -22.73 26.03 -18.91
N GLU A 2 -22.61 24.92 -19.61
CA GLU A 2 -22.06 23.69 -19.04
C GLU A 2 -20.54 23.91 -18.82
N THR A 3 -20.06 23.67 -17.61
CA THR A 3 -18.66 23.89 -17.26
C THR A 3 -17.78 22.82 -17.90
N ALA A 4 -16.73 23.23 -18.62
CA ALA A 4 -15.75 22.30 -19.18
C ALA A 4 -15.27 21.29 -18.12
N SER A 5 -15.29 20.01 -18.47
CA SER A 5 -14.94 18.89 -17.59
C SER A 5 -14.14 17.83 -18.33
N ALA A 6 -13.47 16.96 -17.58
CA ALA A 6 -12.77 15.81 -18.12
C ALA A 6 -12.99 14.59 -17.24
N ASP A 7 -13.01 13.41 -17.86
CA ASP A 7 -12.96 12.14 -17.16
C ASP A 7 -11.50 11.79 -16.87
N VAL A 8 -11.18 11.60 -15.60
CA VAL A 8 -9.89 11.09 -15.14
C VAL A 8 -10.08 9.63 -14.76
N GLN A 9 -9.33 8.74 -15.40
CA GLN A 9 -9.30 7.32 -15.11
C GLN A 9 -7.98 6.95 -14.45
N TRP A 10 -8.05 6.18 -13.37
CA TRP A 10 -6.89 5.59 -12.71
C TRP A 10 -7.22 4.21 -12.13
N GLY A 11 -6.48 3.20 -12.57
CA GLY A 11 -6.87 1.81 -12.36
C GLY A 11 -8.22 1.51 -13.03
N ASP A 12 -9.13 0.88 -12.28
CA ASP A 12 -10.45 0.49 -12.78
C ASP A 12 -11.53 1.56 -12.53
N GLN A 13 -11.14 2.74 -12.03
CA GLN A 13 -12.05 3.81 -11.67
C GLN A 13 -11.93 4.99 -12.62
N THR A 14 -13.08 5.57 -12.97
CA THR A 14 -13.18 6.83 -13.72
C THR A 14 -14.03 7.82 -12.94
N LYS A 15 -13.57 9.06 -12.81
CA LYS A 15 -14.30 10.16 -12.18
C LYS A 15 -14.24 11.42 -13.05
N THR A 16 -15.34 12.16 -13.11
CA THR A 16 -15.42 13.43 -13.83
C THR A 16 -15.02 14.57 -12.90
N PHE A 17 -14.16 15.45 -13.37
CA PHE A 17 -13.76 16.67 -12.67
C PHE A 17 -13.96 17.89 -13.58
N THR A 18 -14.35 19.00 -12.98
CA THR A 18 -14.41 20.29 -13.65
C THR A 18 -13.00 20.79 -13.96
N ARG A 19 -12.90 21.70 -14.93
CA ARG A 19 -11.65 22.42 -15.22
C ARG A 19 -11.06 23.11 -13.99
N ALA A 20 -11.91 23.66 -13.11
CA ALA A 20 -11.46 24.38 -11.92
C ALA A 20 -10.81 23.42 -10.90
N GLU A 21 -11.42 22.26 -10.66
CA GLU A 21 -10.86 21.23 -9.78
C GLU A 21 -9.54 20.68 -10.32
N LEU A 22 -9.47 20.38 -11.61
CA LEU A 22 -8.23 19.90 -12.24
C LEU A 22 -7.11 20.94 -12.21
N ALA A 23 -7.44 22.22 -12.39
CA ALA A 23 -6.48 23.32 -12.31
C ALA A 23 -5.97 23.57 -10.88
N ALA A 24 -6.83 23.37 -9.87
CA ALA A 24 -6.43 23.44 -8.47
C ALA A 24 -5.54 22.25 -8.06
N GLY A 25 -5.63 21.14 -8.79
CA GLY A 25 -4.98 19.87 -8.47
C GLY A 25 -5.88 19.00 -7.59
N ILE A 26 -5.88 17.70 -7.88
CA ILE A 26 -6.66 16.71 -7.14
C ILE A 26 -5.72 15.70 -6.47
N ASN A 27 -6.02 15.32 -5.23
CA ASN A 27 -5.34 14.21 -4.57
C ASN A 27 -5.92 12.89 -5.10
N LEU A 28 -5.18 12.24 -6.00
CA LEU A 28 -5.63 10.99 -6.63
C LEU A 28 -5.90 9.88 -5.61
N ALA A 29 -5.07 9.74 -4.57
CA ALA A 29 -5.23 8.67 -3.59
C ALA A 29 -6.49 8.84 -2.72
N ASP A 30 -6.90 10.08 -2.49
CA ASP A 30 -8.12 10.40 -1.73
C ASP A 30 -9.38 10.15 -2.59
N VAL A 31 -9.37 10.64 -3.84
CA VAL A 31 -10.52 10.51 -4.73
C VAL A 31 -10.63 9.12 -5.37
N PHE A 32 -9.56 8.33 -5.44
CA PHE A 32 -9.55 6.95 -5.91
C PHE A 32 -9.07 6.00 -4.80
N PRO A 33 -9.95 5.63 -3.85
CA PRO A 33 -9.57 4.84 -2.67
C PRO A 33 -9.10 3.41 -3.03
N THR A 34 -9.61 2.87 -4.16
CA THR A 34 -9.06 1.68 -4.78
C THR A 34 -8.32 2.10 -6.04
N ASN A 35 -7.01 1.93 -6.03
CA ASN A 35 -6.12 2.36 -7.08
C ASN A 35 -5.03 1.30 -7.33
N PRO A 36 -4.17 1.46 -8.34
CA PRO A 36 -3.14 0.48 -8.69
C PRO A 36 -2.20 0.09 -7.53
N PHE A 37 -2.07 0.95 -6.51
CA PHE A 37 -1.24 0.69 -5.33
C PHE A 37 -1.94 -0.11 -4.25
N THR A 38 -3.28 -0.17 -4.20
CA THR A 38 -4.03 -0.79 -3.09
C THR A 38 -3.62 -2.24 -2.84
N LYS A 39 -3.59 -3.09 -3.87
CA LYS A 39 -3.21 -4.52 -3.71
C LYS A 39 -1.71 -4.69 -3.39
N PRO A 40 -0.77 -4.03 -4.09
CA PRO A 40 0.65 -4.07 -3.73
C PRO A 40 0.93 -3.61 -2.29
N PHE A 41 0.35 -2.50 -1.84
CA PHE A 41 0.50 -2.02 -0.47
C PHE A 41 -0.06 -3.01 0.56
N ALA A 42 -1.23 -3.62 0.30
CA ALA A 42 -1.80 -4.63 1.19
C ALA A 42 -0.88 -5.86 1.35
N LYS A 43 -0.10 -6.22 0.33
CA LYS A 43 0.91 -7.30 0.44
C LYS A 43 2.05 -6.92 1.37
N VAL A 44 2.56 -5.70 1.25
CA VAL A 44 3.62 -5.19 2.12
C VAL A 44 3.11 -5.09 3.56
N ASP A 45 1.92 -4.53 3.76
CA ASP A 45 1.27 -4.42 5.07
C ASP A 45 1.09 -5.79 5.74
N GLY A 46 0.59 -6.78 4.99
CA GLY A 46 0.47 -8.15 5.47
C GLY A 46 1.81 -8.79 5.87
N ALA A 47 2.87 -8.57 5.09
CA ALA A 47 4.21 -9.07 5.42
C ALA A 47 4.78 -8.40 6.69
N VAL A 48 4.57 -7.08 6.83
CA VAL A 48 4.93 -6.33 8.04
C VAL A 48 4.16 -6.84 9.24
N ALA A 49 2.84 -7.03 9.13
CA ALA A 49 2.00 -7.53 10.20
C ALA A 49 2.45 -8.92 10.66
N ALA A 50 2.78 -9.83 9.73
CA ALA A 50 3.29 -11.15 10.06
C ALA A 50 4.62 -11.09 10.84
N LYS A 51 5.56 -10.25 10.40
CA LYS A 51 6.82 -10.03 11.11
C LYS A 51 6.58 -9.45 12.52
N GLN A 52 5.75 -8.43 12.64
CA GLN A 52 5.45 -7.77 13.92
C GLN A 52 4.73 -8.69 14.90
N ALA A 53 3.85 -9.56 14.42
CA ALA A 53 3.21 -10.59 15.23
C ALA A 53 4.26 -11.55 15.81
N TYR A 54 5.20 -12.00 14.99
CA TYR A 54 6.30 -12.84 15.48
C TYR A 54 7.22 -12.11 16.46
N GLU A 55 7.64 -10.87 16.15
CA GLU A 55 8.48 -10.06 17.06
C GLU A 55 7.81 -9.82 18.41
N THR A 56 6.48 -9.66 18.43
CA THR A 56 5.71 -9.56 19.68
C THR A 56 5.84 -10.84 20.52
N GLU A 57 5.70 -12.01 19.91
CA GLU A 57 5.86 -13.31 20.59
C GLU A 57 7.32 -13.54 21.02
N GLN A 58 8.28 -13.25 20.15
CA GLN A 58 9.72 -13.31 20.42
C GLN A 58 10.06 -12.51 21.69
N ILE A 59 9.65 -11.25 21.75
CA ILE A 59 9.94 -10.39 22.90
C ILE A 59 9.17 -10.83 24.14
N LYS A 60 7.85 -11.00 24.05
CA LYS A 60 7.00 -11.19 25.23
C LYS A 60 7.03 -12.60 25.81
N ARG A 61 7.21 -13.62 24.97
CA ARG A 61 7.16 -15.03 25.39
C ARG A 61 8.52 -15.69 25.44
N VAL A 62 9.42 -15.38 24.51
CA VAL A 62 10.73 -16.04 24.46
C VAL A 62 11.72 -15.30 25.35
N PHE A 63 12.01 -14.03 25.05
CA PHE A 63 13.05 -13.26 25.76
C PHE A 63 12.70 -13.01 27.23
N HIS A 64 11.46 -12.66 27.53
CA HIS A 64 10.99 -12.48 28.91
C HIS A 64 10.49 -13.78 29.58
N GLY A 65 10.49 -14.90 28.83
CA GLY A 65 10.04 -16.21 29.30
C GLY A 65 11.14 -17.05 29.93
N LYS A 66 10.85 -18.34 30.10
CA LYS A 66 11.80 -19.30 30.69
C LYS A 66 13.09 -19.38 29.88
N GLU A 67 12.96 -19.51 28.57
CA GLU A 67 14.11 -19.69 27.69
C GLU A 67 15.07 -18.52 27.72
N GLY A 68 14.58 -17.27 27.58
CA GLY A 68 15.46 -16.10 27.66
C GLY A 68 16.10 -15.89 29.03
N ARG A 69 15.50 -16.40 30.12
CA ARG A 69 16.14 -16.39 31.45
C ARG A 69 17.23 -17.45 31.60
N GLU A 70 17.11 -18.57 30.88
CA GLU A 70 18.07 -19.66 30.93
C GLU A 70 19.29 -19.34 30.04
N ASP A 71 19.04 -18.92 28.80
CA ASP A 71 20.08 -18.55 27.84
C ASP A 71 19.51 -17.59 26.79
N ILE A 72 19.70 -16.29 27.03
CA ILE A 72 19.21 -15.24 26.11
C ILE A 72 19.91 -15.28 24.76
N GLU A 73 21.20 -15.64 24.71
CA GLU A 73 21.97 -15.64 23.47
C GLU A 73 21.49 -16.77 22.54
N ALA A 74 21.29 -17.97 23.09
CA ALA A 74 20.70 -19.08 22.34
C ALA A 74 19.26 -18.75 21.87
N ALA A 75 18.47 -18.09 22.71
CA ALA A 75 17.13 -17.66 22.37
C ALA A 75 17.11 -16.64 21.22
N VAL A 76 18.00 -15.65 21.24
CA VAL A 76 18.18 -14.66 20.17
C VAL A 76 18.57 -15.37 18.87
N LEU A 77 19.61 -16.22 18.90
CA LEU A 77 20.09 -16.91 17.70
C LEU A 77 18.97 -17.70 17.01
N ARG A 78 18.21 -18.47 17.78
CA ARG A 78 17.12 -19.29 17.23
C ARG A 78 15.96 -18.43 16.71
N THR A 79 15.60 -17.38 17.43
CA THR A 79 14.45 -16.55 17.04
C THR A 79 14.76 -15.63 15.86
N GLU A 80 15.99 -15.14 15.74
CA GLU A 80 16.43 -14.38 14.56
C GLU A 80 16.42 -15.25 13.29
N ALA A 81 16.75 -16.54 13.38
CA ALA A 81 16.64 -17.47 12.25
C ALA A 81 15.20 -17.61 11.71
N ILE A 82 14.18 -17.36 12.55
CA ILE A 82 12.76 -17.38 12.17
C ILE A 82 12.30 -15.98 11.73
N ARG A 83 12.82 -14.93 12.37
CA ARG A 83 12.50 -13.53 12.05
C ARG A 83 13.06 -13.12 10.68
N GLN A 84 14.24 -13.60 10.30
CA GLN A 84 14.93 -13.18 9.07
C GLN A 84 14.10 -13.47 7.81
N PRO A 85 13.53 -14.67 7.59
CA PRO A 85 12.64 -14.91 6.45
C PRO A 85 11.42 -13.97 6.41
N LEU A 86 10.90 -13.54 7.56
CA LEU A 86 9.78 -12.59 7.63
C LEU A 86 10.22 -11.18 7.23
N ALA A 87 11.46 -10.79 7.56
CA ALA A 87 12.05 -9.54 7.09
C ALA A 87 12.30 -9.57 5.58
N ASP A 88 12.83 -10.68 5.07
CA ASP A 88 13.08 -10.87 3.64
C ASP A 88 11.77 -10.85 2.84
N ALA A 89 10.68 -11.38 3.40
CA ALA A 89 9.36 -11.34 2.79
C ALA A 89 8.82 -9.92 2.59
N ILE A 90 9.14 -8.98 3.48
CA ILE A 90 8.79 -7.56 3.32
C ILE A 90 9.52 -6.98 2.12
N VAL A 91 10.84 -7.21 2.02
CA VAL A 91 11.66 -6.75 0.90
C VAL A 91 11.14 -7.33 -0.41
N ALA A 92 10.82 -8.62 -0.44
CA ALA A 92 10.25 -9.28 -1.61
C ALA A 92 8.86 -8.72 -2.00
N ALA A 93 8.05 -8.28 -1.02
CA ALA A 93 6.73 -7.69 -1.28
C ALA A 93 6.81 -6.27 -1.86
N MET A 94 7.91 -5.54 -1.64
CA MET A 94 8.13 -4.17 -2.14
C MET A 94 8.47 -4.16 -3.64
N GLN A 95 7.48 -4.44 -4.47
CA GLN A 95 7.60 -4.44 -5.93
C GLN A 95 7.19 -3.09 -6.54
N PRO A 96 7.87 -2.63 -7.60
CA PRO A 96 7.47 -1.42 -8.31
C PRO A 96 6.08 -1.59 -8.95
N VAL A 97 5.28 -0.53 -8.94
CA VAL A 97 3.95 -0.50 -9.57
C VAL A 97 3.98 0.45 -10.74
N THR A 98 3.92 -0.09 -11.95
CA THR A 98 3.72 0.70 -13.17
C THR A 98 2.22 0.91 -13.39
N HIS A 99 1.79 2.16 -13.57
CA HIS A 99 0.39 2.50 -13.82
C HIS A 99 0.25 3.66 -14.80
N THR A 100 -0.95 3.82 -15.34
CA THR A 100 -1.31 4.91 -16.25
C THR A 100 -2.49 5.67 -15.67
N ILE A 101 -2.48 7.00 -15.83
CA ILE A 101 -3.62 7.87 -15.60
C ILE A 101 -4.07 8.38 -16.96
N THR A 102 -5.34 8.21 -17.29
CA THR A 102 -5.91 8.67 -18.56
C THR A 102 -6.82 9.85 -18.29
N VAL A 103 -6.68 10.93 -19.06
CA VAL A 103 -7.54 12.11 -18.96
C VAL A 103 -8.23 12.33 -20.29
N ILE A 104 -9.57 12.29 -20.30
CA ILE A 104 -10.39 12.39 -21.50
C ILE A 104 -11.25 13.65 -21.38
N PRO A 105 -10.97 14.71 -22.16
CA PRO A 105 -11.81 15.90 -22.19
C PRO A 105 -13.24 15.55 -22.63
N LYS A 106 -14.24 16.02 -21.89
CA LYS A 106 -15.63 15.93 -22.33
C LYS A 106 -15.94 17.13 -23.21
N SER A 107 -16.08 16.89 -24.50
CA SER A 107 -16.53 17.89 -25.48
C SER A 107 -18.06 17.78 -25.64
N GLU A 108 -18.75 18.91 -25.81
CA GLU A 108 -20.18 18.92 -26.15
C GLU A 108 -20.43 18.17 -27.49
N PRO A 109 -21.54 17.42 -27.63
CA PRO A 109 -22.00 17.01 -28.95
C PRO A 109 -22.39 18.28 -29.73
N LYS A 110 -21.75 18.51 -30.88
CA LYS A 110 -22.18 19.56 -31.82
C LYS A 110 -23.58 19.23 -32.32
N HIS A 111 -24.61 19.82 -31.72
CA HIS A 111 -25.95 19.78 -32.30
C HIS A 111 -25.91 20.57 -33.62
N LYS A 112 -26.30 19.87 -34.69
CA LYS A 112 -26.38 20.34 -36.07
C LYS A 112 -27.64 21.18 -36.29
#